data_AF-A0A9E1RVP0-F1
#
_entry.id   AF-A0A9E1RVP0-F1
#
_cell.length_a   1.000
_cell.length_b   1.000
_cell.length_c   1.000
_cell.angle_alpha   90.00
_cell.angle_beta   90.00
_cell.angle_gamma   90.00
#
_symmetry.space_group_name_H-M   'P 1'
#
loop_
_entity.id
_entity.type
_entity.pdbx_description
1 polymer ?
#
loop_
_entity_poly.entity_id
_entity_poly.type
_entity_poly.pdbx_seq_one_letter_code
_entity_poly.pdbx_strand_id
1 'polypeptide(L)' 'GLAYFRKLLAAGVSASSRTVNGTCHAGDCLFRDAMPEVYMGTIRDINSFVNSL' A
#
# COMPACT_ATOMS: atom_id res chain seq x y z
N GLY A 1 7.59 -7.45 -4.33
CA GLY A 1 7.12 -6.82 -3.07
C GLY A 1 7.29 -7.72 -1.87
N LEU A 2 6.46 -8.77 -1.74
CA LEU A 2 6.35 -9.57 -0.49
C LEU A 2 7.66 -10.18 0.03
N ALA A 3 8.54 -10.67 -0.85
CA ALA A 3 9.85 -11.19 -0.43
C ALA A 3 10.74 -10.10 0.18
N TYR A 4 10.69 -8.86 -0.34
CA TYR A 4 11.44 -7.74 0.19
C TYR A 4 10.89 -7.27 1.53
N PHE A 5 9.56 -7.21 1.67
CA PHE A 5 8.91 -6.97 2.96
C PHE A 5 9.39 -7.97 4.03
N ARG A 6 9.43 -9.28 3.71
CA ARG A 6 9.98 -10.28 4.63
C ARG A 6 11.46 -10.06 4.96
N LYS A 7 12.27 -9.59 4.00
CA LYS A 7 13.67 -9.22 4.26
C LYS A 7 13.79 -8.04 5.22
N LEU A 8 12.94 -7.02 5.11
CA LEU A 8 12.91 -5.87 6.03
C LEU A 8 12.60 -6.32 7.45
N LEU A 9 11.56 -7.15 7.63
CA LEU A 9 11.22 -7.71 8.94
C LEU A 9 12.37 -8.55 9.52
N ALA A 10 13.00 -9.41 8.70
CA ALA A 10 14.14 -10.20 9.12
C ALA A 10 15.36 -9.35 9.54
N ALA A 11 15.46 -8.12 9.04
CA ALA A 11 16.49 -7.15 9.41
C ALA A 11 16.12 -6.29 10.64
N GLY A 12 14.98 -6.56 11.28
CA GLY A 12 14.52 -5.80 12.46
C GLY A 12 13.89 -4.44 12.14
N VAL A 13 13.61 -4.15 10.86
CA VAL A 13 12.92 -2.92 10.47
C VAL A 13 11.44 -3.02 10.82
N SER A 14 10.89 -2.01 11.50
CA SER A 14 9.43 -1.85 11.63
C SER A 14 8.84 -1.56 10.25
N ALA A 15 8.23 -2.57 9.65
CA ALA A 15 7.69 -2.50 8.30
C ALA A 15 6.24 -3.00 8.26
N SER A 16 5.43 -2.38 7.43
CA SER A 16 4.08 -2.82 7.05
C SER A 16 4.02 -3.13 5.56
N SER A 17 3.09 -3.99 5.16
CA SER A 17 2.83 -4.33 3.76
C SER A 17 1.36 -4.69 3.58
N ARG A 18 0.76 -4.27 2.46
CA ARG A 18 -0.64 -4.54 2.10
C ARG A 18 -0.71 -5.00 0.65
N THR A 19 -1.52 -6.03 0.39
CA THR A 19 -1.96 -6.39 -0.96
C THR A 19 -3.27 -5.67 -1.25
N VAL A 20 -3.36 -4.99 -2.40
CA VAL A 20 -4.63 -4.43 -2.88
C VAL A 20 -5.27 -5.48 -3.79
N ASN A 21 -6.31 -6.14 -3.30
CA ASN A 21 -6.97 -7.19 -4.07
C ASN A 21 -7.76 -6.60 -5.25
N GLY A 22 -7.81 -7.33 -6.35
CA GLY A 22 -8.57 -6.94 -7.54
C GLY A 22 -7.91 -5.86 -8.40
N THR A 23 -6.65 -5.49 -8.13
CA THR A 23 -5.89 -4.55 -8.97
C THR A 23 -4.81 -5.26 -9.77
N CYS A 24 -4.56 -4.76 -10.99
CA CYS A 24 -3.32 -5.05 -11.71
C CYS A 24 -2.17 -4.18 -11.17
N HIS A 25 -1.02 -4.20 -11.82
CA HIS A 25 0.09 -3.33 -11.45
C HIS A 25 -0.33 -1.85 -11.49
N ALA A 26 -0.17 -1.16 -10.36
CA ALA A 26 -0.51 0.25 -10.15
C ALA A 26 -1.99 0.62 -10.33
N GLY A 27 -2.92 -0.35 -10.29
CA GLY A 27 -4.35 -0.08 -10.47
C GLY A 27 -4.92 0.91 -9.45
N ASP A 28 -4.45 0.87 -8.21
CA ASP A 28 -4.81 1.81 -7.13
C ASP A 28 -4.15 3.20 -7.25
N CYS A 29 -3.30 3.42 -8.25
CA CYS A 29 -2.66 4.71 -8.54
C CYS A 29 -3.11 5.33 -9.89
N LEU A 30 -3.70 4.54 -10.78
CA LEU A 30 -4.02 4.99 -12.15
C LEU A 30 -5.53 5.11 -12.38
N PHE A 31 -6.33 4.24 -11.79
CA PHE A 31 -7.76 4.11 -12.12
C PHE A 31 -8.67 4.85 -11.14
N ARG A 32 -8.42 6.14 -10.93
CA ARG A 32 -9.22 6.98 -10.01
C ARG A 32 -10.71 6.98 -10.37
N ASP A 33 -11.04 7.13 -11.64
CA ASP A 33 -12.44 7.27 -12.06
C ASP A 33 -13.18 5.93 -12.07
N ALA A 34 -12.48 4.84 -12.43
CA ALA A 34 -13.08 3.50 -12.48
C ALA A 34 -13.14 2.82 -11.10
N MET A 35 -12.23 3.16 -10.17
CA MET A 35 -12.12 2.53 -8.85
C MET A 35 -11.82 3.57 -7.74
N PRO A 36 -12.68 4.59 -7.55
CA PRO A 36 -12.38 5.75 -6.69
C PRO A 36 -12.10 5.37 -5.23
N GLU A 37 -12.81 4.39 -4.67
CA GLU A 37 -12.57 3.95 -3.29
C GLU A 37 -11.26 3.18 -3.12
N VAL A 38 -10.84 2.42 -4.13
CA VAL A 38 -9.54 1.73 -4.09
C VAL A 38 -8.40 2.75 -4.18
N TYR A 39 -8.53 3.71 -5.10
CA TYR A 39 -7.57 4.80 -5.27
C TYR A 39 -7.44 5.65 -4.00
N MET A 40 -8.57 6.11 -3.46
CA MET A 40 -8.59 6.90 -2.24
C MET A 40 -8.19 6.08 -1.01
N GLY A 41 -8.42 4.77 -1.02
CA GLY A 41 -7.97 3.85 0.03
C GLY A 41 -6.45 3.89 0.21
N THR A 42 -5.68 3.79 -0.90
CA THR A 42 -4.22 3.89 -0.83
C THR A 42 -3.74 5.29 -0.42
N ILE A 43 -4.40 6.36 -0.88
CA ILE A 43 -4.08 7.73 -0.41
C ILE A 43 -4.29 7.88 1.10
N ARG A 44 -5.42 7.41 1.62
CA ARG A 44 -5.73 7.47 3.05
C ARG A 44 -4.70 6.69 3.87
N ASP A 45 -4.32 5.49 3.42
CA ASP A 45 -3.32 4.63 4.09
C ASP A 45 -1.95 5.33 4.18
N ILE A 46 -1.48 5.93 3.07
CA ILE A 46 -0.24 6.72 3.06
C ILE A 46 -0.35 7.93 4.01
N ASN A 47 -1.45 8.68 3.94
CA ASN A 47 -1.67 9.83 4.82
C ASN A 47 -1.70 9.42 6.30
N SER A 48 -2.36 8.30 6.64
CA SER A 48 -2.38 7.78 8.00
C SER A 48 -0.99 7.34 8.46
N PHE A 49 -0.21 6.68 7.61
CA PHE A 49 1.16 6.27 7.94
C PHE A 49 2.08 7.46 8.25
N VAL A 50 2.03 8.53 7.45
CA VAL A 50 2.88 9.72 7.70
C VAL A 50 2.44 10.49 8.96
N ASN A 51 1.19 10.32 9.40
CA ASN A 51 0.65 10.97 10.60
C ASN A 51 0.56 10.04 11.83
N SER A 52 1.08 8.81 11.77
CA SER A 52 0.98 7.84 12.88
C SER A 52 2.11 7.97 13.91
N LEU A 53 2.78 9.12 13.96
CA LEU A 53 3.88 9.44 14.88
C LEU A 53 3.50 10.63 15.76
#